data_AF-A0A354TCT2-F1
#
_entry.id   AF-A0A354TCT2-F1
#
_cell.length_a   1.000
_cell.length_b   1.000
_cell.length_c   1.000
_cell.angle_alpha   90.00
_cell.angle_beta   90.00
_cell.angle_gamma   90.00
#
_symmetry.space_group_name_H-M   'P 1'
#
loop_
_entity.id
_entity.type
_entity.pdbx_description
1 polymer ?
#
loop_
_entity_poly.entity_id
_entity_poly.type
_entity_poly.pdbx_seq_one_letter_code
_entity_poly.pdbx_strand_id
1 'polypeptide(L)'
;MFFAASDMEGIQTLAAKQMSYWMCQSKLAEALEKILKAELIRLGWLLEKTHDLQRLGGELQARGSDLAATVRPLCNALAEVYFSHRYPGFDLEEENWPELDGWVAQIAVLLTTVQGRLPPVVSE
;
A
#
# COMPACT_ATOMS: atom_id res chain seq x y z
N MET A 1 11.94 -6.26 3.54
CA MET A 1 10.65 -5.60 3.87
C MET A 1 10.77 -4.46 4.90
N PHE A 2 11.99 -4.07 5.30
CA PHE A 2 12.24 -3.03 6.31
C PHE A 2 11.60 -1.68 5.98
N PHE A 3 11.74 -1.20 4.74
CA PHE A 3 11.20 0.10 4.33
C PHE A 3 9.67 0.20 4.47
N ALA A 4 8.93 -0.82 4.03
CA ALA A 4 7.47 -0.82 4.18
C ALA A 4 7.02 -0.86 5.65
N ALA A 5 7.77 -1.55 6.52
CA ALA A 5 7.48 -1.58 7.95
C ALA A 5 7.73 -0.23 8.62
N SER A 6 8.85 0.42 8.30
CA SER A 6 9.16 1.76 8.82
C SER A 6 8.15 2.81 8.33
N ASP A 7 7.74 2.75 7.06
CA ASP A 7 6.68 3.63 6.53
C ASP A 7 5.37 3.44 7.32
N MET A 8 4.97 2.19 7.57
CA MET A 8 3.73 1.89 8.31
C MET A 8 3.76 2.37 9.76
N GLU A 9 4.88 2.27 10.47
CA GLU A 9 5.03 2.81 11.83
C GLU A 9 4.80 4.32 11.87
N GLY A 10 5.38 5.05 10.91
CA GLY A 10 5.18 6.49 10.75
C GLY A 10 3.72 6.84 10.43
N ILE A 11 3.11 6.13 9.47
CA ILE A 11 1.72 6.35 9.06
C ILE A 11 0.77 6.11 10.23
N GLN A 12 0.94 5.00 10.97
CA GLN A 12 0.10 4.69 12.14
C GLN A 12 0.17 5.79 13.21
N THR A 13 1.37 6.31 13.47
CA THR A 13 1.58 7.39 14.45
C THR A 13 0.87 8.67 14.04
N LEU A 14 0.92 9.02 12.75
CA LEU A 14 0.27 10.23 12.21
C LEU A 14 -1.24 10.08 12.15
N ALA A 15 -1.75 8.94 11.69
CA ALA A 15 -3.17 8.63 11.62
C ALA A 15 -3.83 8.65 13.00
N ALA A 16 -3.19 8.04 14.01
CA ALA A 16 -3.69 8.05 15.38
C ALA A 16 -3.80 9.46 15.99
N LYS A 17 -3.03 10.42 15.48
CA LYS A 17 -3.06 11.84 15.88
C LYS A 17 -3.88 12.72 14.93
N GLN A 18 -4.46 12.13 13.89
CA GLN A 18 -5.16 12.82 12.80
C GLN A 18 -4.32 13.98 12.23
N MET A 19 -3.04 13.70 11.93
CA MET A 19 -2.10 14.68 11.39
C MET A 19 -1.74 14.38 9.95
N SER A 20 -1.77 15.41 9.10
CA SER A 20 -1.31 15.36 7.72
C SER A 20 -2.01 14.27 6.89
N TYR A 21 -3.34 14.34 6.79
CA TYR A 21 -4.20 13.34 6.13
C TYR A 21 -3.67 12.91 4.76
N TRP A 22 -3.44 13.89 3.88
CA TRP A 22 -2.96 13.66 2.51
C TRP A 22 -1.58 13.03 2.46
N MET A 23 -0.71 13.36 3.42
CA MET A 23 0.60 12.71 3.55
C MET A 23 0.45 11.26 3.97
N CYS A 24 -0.45 10.98 4.92
CA CYS A 24 -0.75 9.62 5.35
C CYS A 24 -1.27 8.78 4.18
N GLN A 25 -2.24 9.29 3.41
CA GLN A 25 -2.74 8.59 2.23
C GLN A 25 -1.64 8.33 1.18
N SER A 26 -0.86 9.36 0.82
CA SER A 26 0.24 9.21 -0.14
C SER A 26 1.27 8.16 0.32
N LYS A 27 1.64 8.19 1.60
CA LYS A 27 2.60 7.22 2.16
C LYS A 27 2.00 5.82 2.30
N LEU A 28 0.72 5.72 2.56
CA LEU A 28 0.01 4.45 2.59
C LEU A 28 -0.04 3.79 1.21
N ALA A 29 -0.24 4.56 0.14
CA ALA A 29 -0.12 4.09 -1.24
C ALA A 29 1.30 3.59 -1.56
N GLU A 30 2.33 4.34 -1.17
CA GLU A 30 3.73 3.91 -1.33
C GLU A 30 4.07 2.64 -0.52
N ALA A 31 3.50 2.48 0.69
CA ALA A 31 3.69 1.30 1.51
C ALA A 31 3.01 0.08 0.87
N LEU A 32 1.77 0.25 0.40
CA LEU A 32 1.04 -0.78 -0.34
C LEU A 32 1.84 -1.22 -1.58
N GLU A 33 2.33 -0.29 -2.40
CA GLU A 33 3.14 -0.59 -3.59
C GLU A 33 4.32 -1.53 -3.24
N LYS A 34 5.08 -1.21 -2.18
CA LYS A 34 6.23 -2.02 -1.74
C LYS A 34 5.79 -3.42 -1.30
N ILE A 35 4.67 -3.54 -0.59
CA ILE A 35 4.11 -4.82 -0.14
C ILE A 35 3.68 -5.67 -1.34
N LEU A 36 2.97 -5.09 -2.31
CA LEU A 36 2.51 -5.81 -3.51
C LEU A 36 3.70 -6.30 -4.34
N LYS A 37 4.70 -5.44 -4.55
CA LYS A 37 5.92 -5.81 -5.26
C LYS A 37 6.68 -6.94 -4.56
N ALA A 38 6.74 -6.94 -3.23
CA ALA A 38 7.38 -8.02 -2.48
C ALA A 38 6.67 -9.37 -2.70
N GLU A 39 5.33 -9.38 -2.64
CA GLU A 39 4.56 -10.60 -2.91
C GLU A 39 4.67 -11.04 -4.37
N LEU A 40 4.64 -10.10 -5.32
CA LEU A 40 4.83 -10.39 -6.73
C LEU A 40 6.19 -11.02 -7.02
N ILE A 41 7.27 -10.45 -6.46
CA ILE A 41 8.62 -11.01 -6.59
C ILE A 41 8.67 -12.44 -6.03
N ARG A 42 8.03 -12.68 -4.88
CA ARG A 42 7.91 -14.04 -4.31
C ARG A 42 7.18 -15.01 -5.25
N LEU A 43 6.20 -14.51 -6.02
CA LEU A 43 5.47 -15.25 -7.05
C LEU A 43 6.19 -15.26 -8.43
N GLY A 44 7.50 -14.95 -8.46
CA GLY A 44 8.32 -15.01 -9.68
C GLY A 44 8.08 -13.86 -10.66
N TRP A 45 7.59 -12.71 -10.19
CA TRP A 45 7.52 -11.50 -11.01
C TRP A 45 8.91 -10.86 -11.12
N LEU A 46 9.28 -10.46 -12.33
CA LEU A 46 10.47 -9.65 -12.55
C LEU A 46 10.14 -8.21 -12.16
N LEU A 47 10.92 -7.64 -11.25
CA LEU A 47 10.67 -6.30 -10.74
C LEU A 47 10.69 -5.27 -11.87
N GLU A 48 9.56 -4.60 -12.07
CA GLU A 48 9.44 -3.48 -13.01
C GLU A 48 9.32 -2.13 -12.30
N LYS A 49 9.78 -1.08 -12.99
CA LYS A 49 9.65 0.30 -12.54
C LYS A 49 8.23 0.82 -12.87
N THR A 50 7.27 0.47 -12.02
CA THR A 50 5.89 0.97 -12.06
C THR A 50 5.41 1.36 -10.66
N HIS A 51 4.57 2.41 -10.56
CA HIS A 51 3.89 2.84 -9.34
C HIS A 51 2.37 2.64 -9.41
N ASP A 52 1.89 2.03 -10.50
CA ASP A 52 0.48 1.83 -10.76
C ASP A 52 -0.06 0.68 -9.89
N LEU A 53 -0.81 1.04 -8.85
CA LEU A 53 -1.43 0.08 -7.93
C LEU A 53 -2.46 -0.81 -8.62
N GLN A 54 -3.19 -0.30 -9.63
CA GLN A 54 -4.14 -1.11 -10.40
C GLN A 54 -3.41 -2.21 -11.17
N ARG A 55 -2.33 -1.84 -11.83
CA ARG A 55 -1.47 -2.79 -12.54
C ARG A 55 -0.91 -3.84 -11.60
N LEU A 56 -0.37 -3.44 -10.44
CA LEU A 56 0.18 -4.37 -9.45
C LEU A 56 -0.88 -5.34 -8.90
N GLY A 57 -2.10 -4.85 -8.63
CA GLY A 57 -3.23 -5.69 -8.23
C GLY A 57 -3.62 -6.70 -9.31
N GLY A 58 -3.64 -6.29 -10.59
CA GLY A 58 -3.89 -7.16 -11.74
C GLY A 58 -2.84 -8.26 -11.90
N GLU A 59 -1.56 -7.94 -11.71
CA GLU A 59 -0.46 -8.92 -11.75
C GLU A 59 -0.58 -9.96 -10.62
N LEU A 60 -1.00 -9.55 -9.42
CA LEU A 60 -1.23 -10.49 -8.31
C LEU A 60 -2.35 -11.48 -8.65
N GLN A 61 -3.43 -10.99 -9.25
CA GLN A 61 -4.52 -11.83 -9.71
C GLN A 61 -4.07 -12.78 -10.82
N ALA A 62 -3.34 -12.29 -11.82
CA ALA A 62 -2.84 -13.10 -12.93
C ALA A 62 -1.90 -14.23 -12.48
N ARG A 63 -1.20 -14.03 -11.35
CA ARG A 63 -0.30 -15.01 -10.73
C ARG A 63 -0.97 -15.90 -9.69
N GLY A 64 -2.29 -15.79 -9.52
CA GLY A 64 -3.06 -16.63 -8.61
C GLY A 64 -2.75 -16.37 -7.14
N SER A 65 -2.35 -15.16 -6.76
CA SER A 65 -2.19 -14.80 -5.35
C SER A 65 -3.54 -14.90 -4.62
N ASP A 66 -3.56 -15.60 -3.50
CA ASP A 66 -4.69 -15.66 -2.58
C ASP A 66 -5.01 -14.29 -1.95
N LEU A 67 -4.07 -13.34 -2.00
CA LEU A 67 -4.24 -11.97 -1.52
C LEU A 67 -4.94 -11.05 -2.53
N ALA A 68 -5.13 -11.49 -3.79
CA ALA A 68 -5.64 -10.64 -4.85
C ALA A 68 -7.03 -10.06 -4.55
N ALA A 69 -7.91 -10.85 -3.91
CA ALA A 69 -9.25 -10.40 -3.53
C ALA A 69 -9.20 -9.32 -2.43
N THR A 70 -8.27 -9.47 -1.47
CA THR A 70 -8.06 -8.52 -0.36
C THR A 70 -7.44 -7.22 -0.84
N VAL A 71 -6.49 -7.31 -1.78
CA VAL A 71 -5.72 -6.15 -2.26
C VAL A 71 -6.51 -5.28 -3.23
N ARG A 72 -7.37 -5.85 -4.07
CA ARG A 72 -8.10 -5.12 -5.11
C ARG A 72 -8.85 -3.86 -4.61
N PRO A 73 -9.66 -3.90 -3.53
CA PRO A 73 -10.30 -2.68 -3.04
C PRO A 73 -9.30 -1.61 -2.58
N LEU A 74 -8.17 -2.00 -1.98
CA LEU A 74 -7.12 -1.06 -1.54
C LEU A 74 -6.42 -0.40 -2.72
N CYS A 75 -6.13 -1.17 -3.78
CA CYS A 75 -5.58 -0.64 -5.03
C CYS A 75 -6.52 0.37 -5.68
N ASN A 76 -7.84 0.12 -5.67
CA ASN A 76 -8.82 1.04 -6.25
C ASN A 76 -8.84 2.36 -5.47
N ALA A 77 -9.03 2.27 -4.15
CA ALA A 77 -9.10 3.43 -3.29
C ALA A 77 -7.83 4.30 -3.36
N LEU A 78 -6.64 3.70 -3.27
CA LEU A 78 -5.38 4.45 -3.21
C LEU A 78 -4.82 4.86 -4.58
N ALA A 79 -5.28 4.27 -5.68
CA ALA A 79 -4.91 4.71 -7.03
C ALA A 79 -5.57 6.04 -7.41
N GLU A 80 -6.83 6.23 -7.02
CA GLU A 80 -7.59 7.47 -7.28
C GLU A 80 -6.94 8.68 -6.57
N VAL A 81 -6.43 8.46 -5.36
CA VAL A 81 -5.77 9.47 -4.53
C VAL A 81 -4.45 9.99 -5.15
N TYR A 82 -3.70 9.14 -5.86
CA TYR A 82 -2.45 9.56 -6.51
C TYR A 82 -2.70 10.57 -7.65
N PHE A 83 -3.87 10.52 -8.28
CA PHE A 83 -4.27 11.44 -9.34
C PHE A 83 -4.85 12.74 -8.79
N SER A 84 -5.68 12.70 -7.75
CA SER A 84 -6.37 13.89 -7.21
C SER A 84 -5.41 14.94 -6.62
N HIS A 85 -4.31 14.53 -5.98
CA HIS A 85 -3.36 15.48 -5.34
C HIS A 85 -2.43 16.25 -6.28
N ARG A 86 -2.38 15.91 -7.56
CA ARG A 86 -1.46 16.56 -8.52
C ARG A 86 -2.11 17.60 -9.41
N TYR A 87 -3.43 17.75 -9.35
CA TYR A 87 -4.17 18.72 -10.15
C TYR A 87 -4.77 19.82 -9.25
N PRO A 88 -4.34 21.09 -9.42
CA PRO A 88 -4.95 22.20 -8.71
C PRO A 88 -6.45 22.27 -9.04
N GLY A 89 -7.32 22.27 -8.01
CA GLY A 89 -8.78 22.32 -8.18
C GLY A 89 -9.56 21.09 -7.69
N PHE A 90 -8.86 20.04 -7.21
CA PHE A 90 -9.45 18.89 -6.50
C PHE A 90 -9.43 19.05 -4.96
N ASP A 91 -9.18 20.26 -4.45
CA ASP A 91 -9.08 20.62 -3.02
C ASP A 91 -10.44 20.62 -2.27
N LEU A 92 -11.43 19.86 -2.73
CA LEU A 92 -12.81 19.89 -2.21
C LEU A 92 -13.21 18.60 -1.47
N GLU A 93 -12.34 17.59 -1.41
CA GLU A 93 -12.64 16.36 -0.67
C GLU A 93 -12.33 16.57 0.82
N GLU A 94 -13.35 16.40 1.66
CA GLU A 94 -13.19 16.43 3.12
C GLU A 94 -12.34 15.26 3.61
N GLU A 95 -11.50 15.50 4.62
CA GLU A 95 -10.65 14.47 5.22
C GLU A 95 -11.50 13.35 5.86
N ASN A 96 -11.47 12.15 5.28
CA ASN A 96 -12.16 10.98 5.81
C ASN A 96 -11.19 10.12 6.65
N TRP A 97 -10.95 10.54 7.89
CA TRP A 97 -10.08 9.83 8.83
C TRP A 97 -10.52 8.38 9.12
N PRO A 98 -11.81 8.07 9.36
CA PRO A 98 -12.26 6.69 9.59
C PRO A 98 -11.94 5.73 8.44
N GLU A 99 -12.05 6.20 7.20
CA GLU A 99 -11.70 5.41 6.03
C GLU A 99 -10.19 5.17 5.92
N LEU A 100 -9.38 6.21 6.16
CA LEU A 100 -7.93 6.09 6.23
C LEU A 100 -7.50 5.09 7.31
N ASP A 101 -8.09 5.16 8.51
CA ASP A 101 -7.80 4.22 9.60
C ASP A 101 -8.12 2.77 9.19
N GLY A 102 -9.24 2.58 8.48
CA GLY A 102 -9.62 1.30 7.90
C GLY A 102 -8.61 0.76 6.90
N TRP A 103 -8.04 1.62 6.05
CA TRP A 103 -6.97 1.23 5.11
C TRP A 103 -5.65 0.95 5.82
N VAL A 104 -5.27 1.76 6.81
CA VAL A 104 -4.04 1.58 7.61
C VAL A 104 -4.06 0.22 8.31
N ALA A 105 -5.18 -0.15 8.93
CA ALA A 105 -5.33 -1.45 9.58
C ALA A 105 -5.21 -2.61 8.59
N GLN A 106 -5.89 -2.53 7.45
CA GLN A 106 -5.83 -3.59 6.42
C GLN A 106 -4.41 -3.76 5.85
N ILE A 107 -3.72 -2.66 5.56
CA ILE A 107 -2.37 -2.69 5.00
C ILE A 107 -1.34 -3.17 6.03
N ALA A 108 -1.54 -2.88 7.31
CA ALA A 108 -0.72 -3.44 8.39
C ALA A 108 -0.84 -4.97 8.45
N VAL A 109 -2.07 -5.51 8.36
CA VAL A 109 -2.29 -6.97 8.31
C VAL A 109 -1.66 -7.59 7.06
N LEU A 110 -1.78 -6.91 5.91
CA LEU A 110 -1.16 -7.36 4.66
C LEU A 110 0.37 -7.39 4.76
N LEU A 111 0.96 -6.36 5.37
CA LEU A 111 2.40 -6.28 5.64
C LEU A 111 2.86 -7.50 6.46
N THR A 112 2.21 -7.78 7.59
CA THR A 112 2.55 -8.95 8.43
C THR A 112 2.40 -10.27 7.65
N THR A 113 1.33 -10.39 6.86
CA THR A 113 1.08 -11.60 6.05
C THR A 113 2.19 -11.84 5.03
N VAL A 114 2.58 -10.81 4.28
CA VAL A 114 3.64 -10.93 3.27
C VAL A 114 5.00 -11.11 3.93
N GLN A 115 5.30 -10.44 5.05
CA GLN A 115 6.52 -10.65 5.83
C GLN A 115 6.69 -12.12 6.22
N GLY A 116 5.63 -12.77 6.71
CA GLY A 116 5.66 -14.19 7.08
C GLY A 116 5.88 -15.16 5.91
N ARG A 117 5.73 -14.70 4.66
CA ARG A 117 5.95 -15.49 3.44
C ARG A 117 7.35 -15.32 2.85
N LEU A 118 8.07 -14.27 3.25
CA LEU A 118 9.41 -13.99 2.72
C LEU A 118 10.47 -14.83 3.45
N PRO A 119 11.52 -15.26 2.76
CA PRO A 119 12.66 -15.87 3.41
C PRO A 119 13.30 -14.88 4.41
N PRO A 120 13.89 -15.37 5.52
CA PRO A 120 14.62 -14.52 6.44
C PRO A 120 15.71 -13.76 5.68
N VAL A 121 15.86 -12.47 5.99
CA VAL A 121 16.98 -11.68 5.46
C VAL A 121 18.25 -12.25 6.07
N VAL A 122 19.05 -12.96 5.28
CA VAL A 122 20.38 -13.38 5.67
C VAL A 122 21.25 -12.13 5.62
N SER A 123 21.66 -11.63 6.79
CA SER A 123 22.68 -10.60 6.87
C SER A 123 24.02 -11.25 6.55
N GLU A 124 24.67 -10.83 5.46
CA GLU A 124 26.10 -11.09 5.21
C GLU A 124 26.99 -10.25 6.11
#